data_AF-G2J014-F1
#
_entry.id   AF-G2J014-F1
#
_cell.length_a   1.000
_cell.length_b   1.000
_cell.length_c   1.000
_cell.angle_alpha   90.00
_cell.angle_beta   90.00
_cell.angle_gamma   90.00
#
_symmetry.space_group_name_H-M   'P 1'
#
loop_
_entity.id
_entity.type
_entity.pdbx_description
1 polymer ?
#
loop_
_entity_poly.entity_id
_entity_poly.type
_entity_poly.pdbx_seq_one_letter_code
_entity_poly.pdbx_strand_id
1 'polypeptide(L)'
;MPKVAKRLDYNYEMTWFNYDKIVEIPCASGCFMALRTESFRKLNGFDEQFFMYMEDIDLSRRLAAIGKVIYLPDAVVTHEFAKGSYKSKKLLYAHIRSAIQYFNKWGWVFDKERTRINKDAIAKIMKASE
;
A
#
# COMPACT_ATOMS: atom_id res chain seq x y z
N MET A 1 19.45 -6.23 16.58
CA MET A 1 19.31 -5.18 15.55
C MET A 1 19.85 -3.85 16.06
N PRO A 2 20.56 -3.08 15.20
CA PRO A 2 20.99 -1.71 15.50
C PRO A 2 19.82 -0.81 15.92
N LYS A 3 20.06 0.19 16.77
CA LYS A 3 19.02 1.14 17.24
C LYS A 3 18.30 1.84 16.08
N VAL A 4 19.03 2.17 15.00
CA VAL A 4 18.48 2.81 13.81
C VAL A 4 17.48 1.89 13.10
N ALA A 5 17.81 0.60 12.94
CA ALA A 5 16.91 -0.37 12.32
C ALA A 5 15.61 -0.51 13.14
N LYS A 6 15.72 -0.67 14.47
CA LYS A 6 14.53 -0.73 15.34
C LYS A 6 13.61 0.49 15.18
N ARG A 7 14.17 1.69 15.06
CA ARG A 7 13.39 2.92 14.87
C ARG A 7 12.72 2.96 13.50
N LEU A 8 13.40 2.47 12.46
CA LEU A 8 12.81 2.37 11.13
C LEU A 8 11.65 1.38 11.13
N ASP A 9 11.83 0.20 11.70
CA ASP A 9 10.78 -0.83 11.80
C ASP A 9 9.58 -0.32 12.61
N TYR A 10 9.82 0.32 13.76
CA TYR A 10 8.77 0.91 14.60
C TYR A 10 7.86 1.87 13.83
N ASN A 11 8.44 2.69 12.95
CA ASN A 11 7.69 3.65 12.14
C ASN A 11 7.09 3.03 10.87
N TYR A 12 7.83 2.14 10.20
CA TYR A 12 7.41 1.51 8.95
C TYR A 12 6.26 0.53 9.17
N GLU A 13 6.40 -0.33 10.19
CA GLU A 13 5.35 -1.25 10.58
C GLU A 13 4.24 -0.51 11.33
N MET A 14 4.52 0.64 11.94
CA MET A 14 3.56 1.40 12.77
C MET A 14 3.14 0.63 14.03
N THR A 15 4.08 -0.06 14.67
CA THR A 15 3.81 -0.86 15.88
C THR A 15 3.30 -0.06 17.08
N TRP A 16 3.36 1.27 17.01
CA TRP A 16 2.76 2.20 17.98
C TRP A 16 1.25 2.40 17.82
N PHE A 17 0.65 1.94 16.73
CA PHE A 17 -0.77 2.12 16.44
C PHE A 17 -1.68 1.07 17.11
N ASN A 18 -1.14 -0.05 17.60
CA ASN A 18 -1.85 -1.22 18.13
C ASN A 18 -2.85 -1.93 17.17
N TYR A 19 -3.21 -1.31 16.04
CA TYR A 19 -4.08 -1.87 15.00
C TYR A 19 -5.49 -2.24 15.47
N ASP A 20 -6.03 -1.53 16.46
CA ASP A 20 -7.35 -1.77 17.04
C ASP A 20 -8.40 -0.74 16.61
N LYS A 21 -8.01 0.27 15.81
CA LYS A 21 -8.88 1.36 15.38
C LYS A 21 -9.08 1.39 13.86
N ILE A 22 -10.29 1.74 13.44
CA ILE A 22 -10.62 2.00 12.03
C ILE A 22 -9.97 3.31 11.61
N VAL A 23 -9.12 3.28 10.58
CA VAL A 23 -8.40 4.47 10.09
C VAL A 23 -8.34 4.53 8.56
N GLU A 24 -8.22 5.75 8.05
CA GLU A 24 -7.94 5.99 6.64
C GLU A 24 -6.45 5.77 6.38
N ILE A 25 -6.14 4.92 5.39
CA ILE A 25 -4.77 4.56 5.02
C ILE A 25 -4.50 5.00 3.57
N PRO A 26 -3.24 5.33 3.23
CA PRO A 26 -2.89 5.74 1.87
C PRO A 26 -2.90 4.57 0.87
N CYS A 27 -2.74 3.34 1.37
CA CYS A 27 -2.64 2.13 0.57
C CYS A 27 -3.08 0.91 1.38
N ALA A 28 -3.82 -0.02 0.77
CA ALA A 28 -4.13 -1.33 1.35
C ALA A 28 -3.27 -2.41 0.70
N SER A 29 -3.10 -3.54 1.39
CA SER A 29 -2.46 -4.73 0.82
C SER A 29 -3.39 -5.39 -0.20
N GLY A 30 -2.87 -5.76 -1.37
CA GLY A 30 -3.60 -6.51 -2.38
C GLY A 30 -3.96 -7.94 -1.97
N CYS A 31 -3.48 -8.44 -0.82
CA CYS A 31 -3.83 -9.78 -0.34
C CYS A 31 -5.34 -9.95 -0.11
N PHE A 32 -6.01 -8.88 0.34
CA PHE A 32 -7.46 -8.85 0.48
C PHE A 32 -7.96 -7.40 0.49
N MET A 33 -8.85 -7.08 -0.45
CA MET A 33 -9.51 -5.77 -0.53
C MET A 33 -10.98 -5.96 -0.90
N ALA A 34 -11.87 -5.29 -0.18
CA ALA A 34 -13.27 -5.15 -0.56
C ALA A 34 -13.48 -3.76 -1.17
N LEU A 35 -13.92 -3.72 -2.43
CA LEU A 35 -14.04 -2.49 -3.20
C LEU A 35 -15.48 -2.26 -3.66
N ARG A 36 -15.92 -1.00 -3.68
CA ARG A 36 -17.17 -0.65 -4.36
C ARG A 36 -16.99 -0.86 -5.86
N THR A 37 -17.89 -1.65 -6.46
CA THR A 37 -17.86 -1.94 -7.90
C THR A 37 -17.88 -0.66 -8.74
N GLU A 38 -18.65 0.35 -8.34
CA GLU A 38 -18.70 1.64 -9.02
C GLU A 38 -17.34 2.34 -9.04
N SER A 39 -16.65 2.43 -7.89
CA SER A 39 -15.33 3.04 -7.79
C SER A 39 -14.28 2.30 -8.61
N PHE A 40 -14.32 0.96 -8.61
CA PHE A 40 -13.42 0.13 -9.40
C PHE A 40 -13.64 0.34 -10.91
N ARG A 41 -14.90 0.36 -11.36
CA ARG A 41 -15.25 0.62 -12.77
C ARG A 41 -14.91 2.04 -13.20
N LYS A 42 -15.14 3.04 -12.35
CA LYS A 42 -14.79 4.45 -12.61
C LYS A 42 -13.30 4.64 -12.89
N LEU A 43 -12.45 3.80 -12.31
CA LEU A 43 -11.00 3.80 -12.50
C LEU A 43 -10.52 2.87 -13.62
N ASN A 44 -11.43 2.26 -14.37
CA ASN A 44 -11.13 1.21 -15.36
C ASN A 44 -10.37 0.01 -14.76
N GLY A 45 -10.60 -0.29 -13.48
CA GLY A 45 -10.01 -1.43 -12.80
C GLY A 45 -8.51 -1.31 -12.51
N PHE A 46 -7.80 -2.45 -12.58
CA PHE A 46 -6.33 -2.48 -12.47
C PHE A 46 -5.69 -1.86 -13.70
N ASP A 47 -4.51 -1.27 -13.52
CA ASP A 47 -3.74 -0.76 -14.64
C ASP A 47 -2.98 -1.92 -15.30
N GLU A 48 -3.35 -2.27 -16.53
CA GLU A 48 -2.85 -3.43 -17.27
C GLU A 48 -1.34 -3.39 -17.55
N GLN A 49 -0.67 -2.25 -17.32
CA GLN A 49 0.79 -2.20 -17.39
C GLN A 49 1.46 -3.08 -16.33
N PHE A 50 0.78 -3.35 -15.22
CA PHE A 50 1.25 -4.20 -14.13
C PHE A 50 0.67 -5.61 -14.29
N PHE A 51 1.53 -6.58 -14.62
CA PHE A 51 1.13 -7.99 -14.65
C PHE A 51 1.00 -8.58 -13.23
N MET A 52 1.94 -8.23 -12.36
CA MET A 52 2.04 -8.70 -10.97
C MET A 52 2.99 -7.76 -10.22
N TYR A 53 2.74 -7.56 -8.92
CA TYR A 53 3.41 -6.60 -8.05
C TYR A 53 3.11 -5.13 -8.42
N MET A 54 2.97 -4.27 -7.40
CA MET A 54 2.68 -2.84 -7.51
C MET A 54 1.29 -2.48 -8.08
N GLU A 55 0.52 -3.44 -8.58
CA GLU A 55 -0.84 -3.24 -9.12
C GLU A 55 -1.84 -2.81 -8.04
N ASP A 56 -1.68 -3.34 -6.83
CA ASP A 56 -2.49 -3.05 -5.65
C ASP A 56 -2.17 -1.68 -5.05
N ILE A 57 -0.88 -1.31 -5.03
CA ILE A 57 -0.41 0.01 -4.60
C ILE A 57 -0.90 1.07 -5.59
N ASP A 58 -0.77 0.82 -6.89
CA ASP A 58 -1.29 1.71 -7.92
C ASP A 58 -2.80 1.88 -7.81
N LEU A 59 -3.55 0.79 -7.68
CA LEU A 59 -5.00 0.83 -7.54
C LEU A 59 -5.42 1.57 -6.27
N SER A 60 -4.78 1.29 -5.13
CA SER A 60 -5.09 1.96 -3.86
C SER A 60 -4.87 3.46 -3.95
N ARG A 61 -3.78 3.90 -4.58
CA ARG A 61 -3.50 5.33 -4.79
C ARG A 61 -4.57 5.98 -5.67
N ARG A 62 -4.97 5.34 -6.77
CA ARG A 62 -6.04 5.85 -7.64
C ARG A 62 -7.40 5.88 -6.92
N LEU A 63 -7.69 4.90 -6.07
CA LEU A 63 -8.90 4.88 -5.23
C LEU A 63 -8.91 6.00 -4.19
N ALA A 64 -7.78 6.24 -3.53
CA ALA A 64 -7.60 7.32 -2.56
C ALA A 64 -7.78 8.72 -3.20
N ALA A 65 -7.53 8.86 -4.49
CA ALA A 65 -7.76 10.11 -5.22
C ALA A 65 -9.26 10.42 -5.44
N ILE A 66 -10.14 9.41 -5.38
CA ILE A 66 -11.59 9.57 -5.63
C ILE A 66 -12.47 9.17 -4.44
N GLY A 67 -11.86 8.80 -3.32
CA GLY A 67 -12.56 8.25 -2.16
C GLY A 67 -11.61 7.98 -1.00
N LYS A 68 -12.01 7.09 -0.09
CA LYS A 68 -11.21 6.70 1.08
C LYS A 68 -10.84 5.23 0.99
N VAL A 69 -9.60 4.92 1.37
CA VAL A 69 -9.16 3.55 1.64
C VAL A 69 -9.08 3.39 3.15
N ILE A 70 -9.72 2.36 3.68
CA ILE A 70 -9.95 2.19 5.12
C ILE A 70 -9.32 0.88 5.60
N TYR A 71 -8.55 0.96 6.69
CA TYR A 71 -8.16 -0.19 7.49
C TYR A 71 -9.30 -0.58 8.43
N LEU A 72 -9.68 -1.85 8.44
CA LEU A 72 -10.73 -2.39 9.30
C LEU A 72 -10.14 -3.49 10.19
N PRO A 73 -9.95 -3.26 11.50
CA PRO A 73 -9.28 -4.21 12.39
C PRO A 73 -10.06 -5.52 12.57
N ASP A 74 -11.39 -5.46 12.48
CA ASP A 74 -12.27 -6.63 12.65
C ASP A 74 -12.24 -7.60 11.46
N ALA A 75 -11.72 -7.16 10.30
CA ALA A 75 -11.63 -7.98 9.10
C ALA A 75 -10.25 -8.66 9.02
N VAL A 76 -10.14 -9.83 9.64
CA VAL A 76 -8.89 -10.60 9.70
C VAL A 76 -8.83 -11.65 8.60
N VAL A 77 -7.75 -11.63 7.81
CA VAL A 77 -7.48 -12.60 6.75
C VAL A 77 -6.07 -13.17 6.91
N THR A 78 -5.94 -14.49 6.91
CA THR A 78 -4.64 -15.18 6.91
C THR A 78 -4.10 -15.26 5.48
N HIS A 79 -2.93 -14.69 5.25
CA HIS A 79 -2.25 -14.72 3.95
C HIS A 79 -0.98 -15.58 4.01
N GLU A 80 -0.94 -16.66 3.22
CA GLU A 80 0.26 -17.48 3.08
C GLU A 80 1.30 -16.78 2.21
N PHE A 81 2.28 -16.15 2.87
CA PHE A 81 3.26 -15.31 2.18
C PHE A 81 4.33 -16.15 1.45
N ALA A 82 4.04 -16.53 0.20
CA ALA A 82 4.88 -17.45 -0.58
C ALA A 82 6.28 -16.89 -0.95
N LYS A 83 6.46 -15.56 -0.92
CA LYS A 83 7.70 -14.85 -1.30
C LYS A 83 8.20 -15.24 -2.70
N GLY A 84 7.30 -15.29 -3.68
CA GLY A 84 7.59 -15.79 -5.03
C GLY A 84 8.81 -15.14 -5.71
N SER A 85 8.97 -13.83 -5.58
CA SER A 85 10.13 -13.10 -6.14
C SER A 85 11.48 -13.49 -5.53
N TYR A 86 11.50 -14.07 -4.32
CA TYR A 86 12.73 -14.56 -3.68
C TYR A 86 13.13 -15.95 -4.18
N LYS A 87 12.18 -16.68 -4.77
CA LYS A 87 12.37 -18.09 -5.16
C LYS A 87 12.49 -18.27 -6.68
N SER A 88 12.00 -17.33 -7.48
CA SER A 88 11.96 -17.45 -8.94
C SER A 88 12.50 -16.21 -9.63
N LYS A 89 13.49 -16.39 -10.51
CA LYS A 89 14.04 -15.33 -11.36
C LYS A 89 13.00 -14.69 -12.27
N LYS A 90 12.03 -15.49 -12.75
CA LYS A 90 10.92 -14.98 -13.59
C LYS A 90 10.02 -14.04 -12.78
N LEU A 91 9.67 -14.42 -11.54
CA LEU A 91 8.87 -13.57 -10.66
C LEU A 91 9.64 -12.35 -10.17
N LEU A 92 10.94 -12.49 -9.93
CA LEU A 92 11.82 -11.36 -9.62
C LEU A 92 11.88 -10.36 -10.78
N TYR A 93 12.02 -10.85 -12.02
CA TYR A 93 12.00 -10.00 -13.21
C TYR A 93 10.67 -9.25 -13.34
N ALA A 94 9.53 -9.95 -13.17
CA ALA A 94 8.22 -9.30 -13.17
C ALA A 94 8.12 -8.22 -12.07
N HIS A 95 8.59 -8.51 -10.86
CA HIS A 95 8.60 -7.55 -9.76
C HIS A 95 9.44 -6.31 -10.08
N ILE A 96 10.67 -6.49 -10.56
CA ILE A 96 11.56 -5.38 -10.93
C ILE A 96 10.95 -4.55 -12.07
N ARG A 97 10.37 -5.20 -13.09
CA ARG A 97 9.69 -4.53 -14.20
C ARG A 97 8.52 -3.69 -13.70
N SER A 98 7.63 -4.25 -12.89
CA SER A 98 6.49 -3.53 -12.31
C SER A 98 6.94 -2.40 -11.40
N ALA A 99 8.02 -2.57 -10.64
CA ALA A 99 8.61 -1.50 -9.83
C ALA A 99 9.10 -0.34 -10.71
N ILE A 100 9.84 -0.63 -11.79
CA ILE A 100 10.28 0.39 -12.76
C ILE A 100 9.06 1.12 -13.37
N GLN A 101 8.03 0.39 -13.78
CA GLN A 101 6.80 0.97 -14.34
C GLN A 101 6.10 1.88 -13.31
N TYR A 102 5.99 1.44 -12.06
CA TYR A 102 5.38 2.20 -10.98
C TYR A 102 6.14 3.52 -10.72
N PHE A 103 7.46 3.46 -10.61
CA PHE A 103 8.27 4.66 -10.37
C PHE A 103 8.35 5.58 -11.59
N ASN A 104 8.27 5.05 -12.82
CA ASN A 104 8.11 5.86 -14.02
C ASN A 104 6.77 6.60 -14.04
N LYS A 105 5.69 5.95 -13.57
CA LYS A 105 4.35 6.54 -13.51
C LYS A 105 4.22 7.62 -12.43
N TRP A 106 4.72 7.35 -11.24
CA TRP A 106 4.43 8.16 -10.04
C TRP A 106 5.61 9.02 -9.54
N GLY A 107 6.84 8.70 -9.96
CA GLY A 107 8.06 9.40 -9.58
C GLY A 107 9.01 8.53 -8.75
N TRP A 108 10.29 8.51 -9.15
CA TRP A 108 11.34 7.70 -8.54
C TRP A 108 11.79 8.21 -7.17
N VAL A 109 12.21 9.47 -7.13
CA VAL A 109 12.78 10.10 -5.92
C VAL A 109 11.80 11.12 -5.36
N PHE A 110 11.23 11.92 -6.25
CA PHE A 110 10.34 13.02 -5.89
C PHE A 110 8.91 12.69 -6.26
N ASP A 111 8.09 12.50 -5.24
CA ASP A 111 6.67 12.29 -5.35
C ASP A 111 5.98 13.14 -4.28
N LYS A 112 5.64 14.37 -4.67
CA LYS A 112 5.04 15.38 -3.77
C LYS A 112 3.66 14.93 -3.28
N GLU A 113 2.90 14.27 -4.14
CA GLU A 113 1.56 13.79 -3.82
C GLU A 113 1.61 12.69 -2.76
N ARG A 114 2.43 11.65 -2.97
CA ARG A 114 2.66 10.60 -1.96
C ARG A 114 3.12 11.20 -0.64
N THR A 115 4.04 12.15 -0.69
CA THR A 115 4.57 12.79 0.53
C THR A 115 3.48 13.52 1.30
N ARG A 116 2.61 14.25 0.61
CA ARG A 116 1.45 14.93 1.20
C ARG A 116 0.45 13.92 1.77
N ILE A 117 0.02 12.94 0.98
CA ILE A 117 -0.96 11.93 1.39
C ILE A 117 -0.46 11.16 2.62
N ASN A 118 0.80 10.73 2.64
CA ASN A 118 1.36 10.02 3.79
C ASN A 118 1.42 10.89 5.05
N LYS A 119 1.78 12.18 4.91
CA LYS A 119 1.79 13.12 6.03
C LYS A 119 0.37 13.31 6.60
N ASP A 120 -0.61 13.50 5.72
CA ASP A 120 -2.01 13.69 6.09
C ASP A 120 -2.57 12.43 6.78
N ALA A 121 -2.27 11.24 6.24
CA ALA A 121 -2.69 9.96 6.80
C ALA A 121 -2.07 9.71 8.18
N ILE A 122 -0.75 9.88 8.34
CA ILE A 122 -0.09 9.70 9.63
C ILE A 122 -0.62 10.66 10.69
N ALA A 123 -0.87 11.93 10.34
CA ALA A 123 -1.45 12.90 11.27
C ALA A 123 -2.87 12.47 11.74
N LYS A 124 -3.70 11.97 10.82
CA LYS A 124 -5.04 11.44 11.16
C LYS A 124 -4.93 10.19 12.05
N ILE A 125 -4.00 9.30 11.75
CA ILE A 125 -3.80 8.04 12.49
C ILE A 125 -3.29 8.32 13.91
N MET A 126 -2.30 9.20 14.08
CA MET A 126 -1.80 9.60 15.40
C MET A 126 -2.91 10.20 16.26
N LYS A 127 -3.73 11.10 15.69
CA LYS A 127 -4.90 11.67 16.38
C LYS A 127 -5.94 10.60 16.75
N ALA A 128 -6.09 9.57 15.92
CA ALA A 128 -6.98 8.47 16.23
C ALA A 128 -6.41 7.56 17.33
N SER A 129 -5.09 7.45 17.49
CA SER A 129 -4.44 6.62 18.50
C SER A 129 -4.48 7.19 19.91
N GLU A 130 -4.53 8.51 20.05
CA GLU A 130 -4.82 9.21 21.32
C GLU A 130 -6.20 8.80 21.88
#